data_AF-A0A0F9HRL1-F1
#
_entry.id   AF-A0A0F9HRL1-F1
#
_cell.length_a   1.000
_cell.length_b   1.000
_cell.length_c   1.000
_cell.angle_alpha   90.00
_cell.angle_beta   90.00
_cell.angle_gamma   90.00
#
_symmetry.space_group_name_H-M   'P 1'
#
loop_
_entity.id
_entity.type
_entity.pdbx_description
1 polymer ?
#
loop_
_entity_poly.entity_id
_entity_poly.type
_entity_poly.pdbx_seq_one_letter_code
_entity_poly.pdbx_strand_id
1 'polypeptide(L)' 'NKKIDKVKFEKMLDEYYILHGWDNNGVPTQQILQKLGIEETQSHII' A
#
# COMPACT_ATOMS: atom_id res chain seq x y z
N ASN A 1 -10.56 25.97 0.60
CA ASN A 1 -9.84 24.70 0.89
C ASN A 1 -10.80 23.64 1.40
N LYS A 2 -11.08 22.60 0.61
CA LYS A 2 -11.71 21.38 1.13
C LYS A 2 -10.60 20.54 1.77
N LYS A 3 -10.74 20.24 3.05
CA LYS A 3 -9.85 19.33 3.79
C LYS A 3 -10.62 18.05 4.07
N ILE A 4 -9.99 16.91 3.88
CA ILE A 4 -10.55 15.64 4.34
C ILE A 4 -10.28 15.51 5.84
N ASP A 5 -11.23 14.90 6.54
CA ASP A 5 -11.00 14.50 7.93
C ASP A 5 -9.86 13.47 7.99
N LYS A 6 -8.92 13.66 8.93
CA LYS A 6 -7.75 12.80 9.03
C LYS A 6 -8.15 11.35 9.30
N VAL A 7 -9.08 11.11 10.22
CA VAL A 7 -9.51 9.75 10.58
C VAL A 7 -10.17 9.07 9.40
N LYS A 8 -10.99 9.80 8.63
CA LYS A 8 -11.59 9.29 7.41
C LYS A 8 -10.54 8.94 6.35
N PHE A 9 -9.50 9.75 6.23
CA PHE A 9 -8.40 9.49 5.30
C PHE A 9 -7.62 8.22 5.66
N GLU A 10 -7.22 8.07 6.93
CA GLU A 10 -6.50 6.86 7.39
C GLU A 10 -7.32 5.59 7.12
N LYS A 11 -8.64 5.60 7.40
CA LYS A 11 -9.50 4.45 7.11
C LYS A 11 -9.56 4.10 5.62
N MET A 12 -9.64 5.11 4.76
CA MET A 12 -9.63 4.88 3.31
C MET A 12 -8.27 4.33 2.83
N LEU A 13 -7.18 4.72 3.49
CA LEU A 13 -5.84 4.22 3.20
C LEU A 13 -5.70 2.75 3.62
N ASP A 14 -6.19 2.39 4.81
CA ASP A 14 -6.22 1.02 5.30
C ASP A 14 -7.01 0.10 4.33
N GLU A 15 -8.21 0.53 3.92
CA GLU A 15 -9.02 -0.18 2.94
C GLU A 15 -8.28 -0.34 1.60
N TYR A 16 -7.57 0.69 1.15
CA TYR A 16 -6.79 0.66 -0.08
C TYR A 16 -5.66 -0.37 -0.01
N TYR A 17 -4.90 -0.40 1.09
CA TYR A 17 -3.81 -1.36 1.29
C TYR A 17 -4.34 -2.80 1.34
N ILE A 18 -5.43 -3.05 2.08
CA ILE A 18 -6.06 -4.36 2.16
C ILE A 18 -6.50 -4.84 0.77
N LEU A 19 -7.17 -3.99 -0.01
CA LEU A 19 -7.64 -4.33 -1.36
C LEU A 19 -6.49 -4.68 -2.31
N HIS A 20 -5.33 -4.04 -2.16
CA HIS A 20 -4.17 -4.26 -3.01
C HIS A 20 -3.26 -5.38 -2.48
N GLY A 21 -3.58 -5.99 -1.35
CA GLY A 21 -2.73 -7.00 -0.70
C GLY A 21 -1.40 -6.41 -0.22
N TRP A 22 -1.43 -5.15 0.21
CA TRP A 22 -0.31 -4.46 0.82
C TRP A 22 -0.39 -4.60 2.35
N ASP A 23 0.76 -4.47 3.00
CA ASP A 23 0.82 -4.39 4.45
C ASP A 23 0.40 -3.00 4.97
N ASN A 24 0.31 -2.85 6.28
CA ASN A 24 -0.05 -1.59 6.93
C ASN A 24 1.00 -0.49 6.75
N ASN A 25 2.18 -0.80 6.20
CA ASN A 25 3.22 0.17 5.86
C ASN A 25 3.12 0.63 4.40
N GLY A 26 2.13 0.15 3.65
CA GLY A 26 1.97 0.44 2.22
C GLY A 26 2.92 -0.35 1.34
N VAL A 27 3.46 -1.47 1.82
CA VAL A 27 4.38 -2.33 1.07
C VAL A 27 3.60 -3.51 0.48
N PRO A 28 3.66 -3.74 -0.85
CA PRO A 28 3.09 -4.93 -1.46
C PRO A 28 3.66 -6.19 -0.81
N THR A 29 2.78 -7.12 -0.42
CA THR A 29 3.23 -8.41 0.13
C THR A 29 4.01 -9.22 -0.91
N GLN A 30 4.86 -10.13 -0.45
CA GLN A 30 5.64 -11.03 -1.33
C GLN A 30 4.74 -11.78 -2.33
N GLN A 31 3.52 -12.16 -1.91
CA GLN A 31 2.55 -12.81 -2.79
C GLN A 31 2.15 -11.90 -3.97
N ILE A 32 1.97 -10.60 -3.74
CA ILE A 32 1.67 -9.62 -4.80
C ILE A 32 2.89 -9.41 -5.70
N LEU A 33 4.09 -9.33 -5.12
CA LEU A 33 5.33 -9.17 -5.88
C LEU A 33 5.56 -10.36 -6.82
N GLN A 34 5.35 -11.59 -6.34
CA GLN A 34 5.40 -12.82 -7.14
C GLN A 34 4.36 -12.83 -8.26
N LYS A 35 3.10 -12.47 -7.95
CA LYS A 35 2.03 -12.38 -8.94
C LYS A 35 2.35 -11.37 -10.05
N LEU A 36 3.04 -10.29 -9.71
CA LEU A 36 3.42 -9.22 -10.64
C LEU A 36 4.77 -9.48 -11.34
N GLY A 37 5.56 -10.47 -10.89
CA GLY A 37 6.88 -10.77 -11.46
C GLY A 37 7.94 -9.69 -11.19
N ILE A 38 7.80 -8.92 -10.10
CA ILE A 38 8.66 -7.76 -9.77
C ILE A 38 9.48 -7.99 -8.48
N GLU A 39 9.77 -9.24 -8.18
CA GLU A 39 10.38 -9.69 -6.92
C GLU A 39 11.76 -9.05 -6.64
N GLU A 40 12.44 -8.58 -7.70
CA GLU A 40 13.79 -8.02 -7.64
C GLU A 40 13.88 -6.51 -7.32
N THR A 41 12.77 -5.76 -7.28
CA THR A 41 12.85 -4.28 -7.25
C THR A 41 12.80 -3.64 -5.85
N GLN A 42 12.91 -4.41 -4.76
CA GLN A 42 12.90 -3.85 -3.39
C GLN A 42 14.12 -2.95 -3.06
N SER A 43 15.03 -2.70 -4.00
CA SER A 43 16.29 -2.00 -3.73
C SER A 43 16.24 -0.46 -3.83
N HIS A 44 15.10 0.18 -4.14
CA HIS A 44 15.06 1.64 -4.37
C HIS A 44 13.91 2.34 -3.63
N ILE A 45 14.01 2.43 -2.30
CA ILE A 45 13.30 3.47 -1.54
C ILE A 45 14.36 4.17 -0.66
N ILE A 46 14.78 5.35 -1.11
CA ILE A 46 15.61 6.34 -0.38
C ILE A 46 14.67 7.35 0.26
#